data_AF-A0A1I4ERR2-F1
#
_entry.id   AF-A0A1I4ERR2-F1
#
_cell.length_a   1.000
_cell.length_b   1.000
_cell.length_c   1.000
_cell.angle_alpha   90.00
_cell.angle_beta   90.00
_cell.angle_gamma   90.00
#
_symmetry.space_group_name_H-M   'P 1'
#
loop_
_entity.id
_entity.type
_entity.pdbx_description
1 polymer ?
#
loop_
_entity_poly.entity_id
_entity_poly.type
_entity_poly.pdbx_seq_one_letter_code
_entity_poly.pdbx_strand_id
1 'polypeptide(L)'
;MLKITQNRGFTLLEVLLALIIVVVLITAFTGAMLAGFRSETSVNNSDCIVNFSASIMDYLSDPAVFRLLVKKHLANKLAAGSYQQNIAEFIDNDLKEMGSSDLVGETLDIKSDLTELYSKYELIDDFQLTEQSKIKISDQSAIIAGLYKVELDMNWLNKNQPGQYNLATFLGVD
;
A
#
# COMPACT_ATOMS: atom_id res chain seq x y z
N MET A 1 32.15 16.89 71.53
CA MET A 1 31.27 15.99 70.75
C MET A 1 31.28 16.49 69.30
N LEU A 2 32.23 16.02 68.49
CA LEU A 2 32.40 16.46 67.09
C LEU A 2 31.53 15.57 66.20
N LYS A 3 30.46 16.14 65.63
CA LYS A 3 29.71 15.53 64.52
C LYS A 3 30.60 15.59 63.28
N ILE A 4 31.17 14.45 62.88
CA ILE A 4 31.76 14.29 61.56
C ILE A 4 30.61 14.05 60.59
N THR A 5 30.13 15.10 59.94
CA THR A 5 29.31 14.98 58.72
C THR A 5 30.22 14.47 57.61
N GLN A 6 30.16 13.16 57.32
CA GLN A 6 30.83 12.59 56.15
C GLN A 6 30.13 13.05 54.88
N ASN A 7 30.53 14.20 54.37
CA ASN A 7 30.25 14.62 53.00
C ASN A 7 31.22 13.85 52.09
N ARG A 8 30.91 12.58 51.79
CA ARG A 8 31.67 11.82 50.79
C ARG A 8 31.27 12.35 49.41
N GLY A 9 32.05 13.29 48.88
CA GLY A 9 31.96 13.66 47.47
C GLY A 9 32.21 12.42 46.61
N PHE A 10 31.48 12.32 45.49
CA PHE A 10 31.69 11.25 44.51
C PHE A 10 33.16 11.18 44.12
N THR A 11 33.70 9.97 44.11
CA THR A 11 35.05 9.77 43.59
C THR A 11 35.05 10.05 42.08
N LEU A 12 36.15 10.60 41.56
CA LEU A 12 36.31 10.87 40.12
C LEU A 12 35.97 9.63 39.28
N LEU A 13 36.31 8.45 39.80
CA LEU A 13 36.05 7.16 39.18
C LEU A 13 34.55 6.82 39.11
N GLU A 14 33.76 7.10 40.15
CA GLU A 14 32.31 6.92 40.13
C GLU A 14 31.63 7.85 39.10
N VAL A 15 32.08 9.09 39.00
CA VAL A 15 31.54 10.04 38.00
C VAL A 15 31.85 9.55 36.58
N LEU A 16 33.06 9.04 36.35
CA LEU A 16 33.49 8.55 35.04
C LEU A 16 32.74 7.26 34.66
N LEU A 17 32.56 6.34 35.61
CA LEU A 17 31.73 5.14 35.43
C LEU A 17 30.28 5.49 35.13
N ALA A 18 29.68 6.40 35.90
CA ALA A 18 28.31 6.85 35.66
C ALA A 18 28.16 7.46 34.25
N LEU A 19 29.13 8.25 33.81
CA LEU A 19 29.10 8.88 32.48
C LEU A 19 29.22 7.85 31.35
N ILE A 20 30.07 6.83 31.50
CA ILE A 20 30.15 5.71 30.54
C ILE A 20 28.80 4.97 30.45
N ILE A 21 28.21 4.65 31.60
CA ILE A 21 26.91 3.95 31.65
C ILE A 21 25.83 4.78 30.94
N VAL A 22 25.78 6.09 31.19
CA VAL A 22 24.84 7.00 30.54
C VAL A 22 25.04 7.02 29.02
N VAL A 23 26.28 7.10 28.53
CA VAL A 23 26.57 7.09 27.08
C VAL A 23 26.13 5.76 26.45
N VAL A 24 26.41 4.63 27.10
CA VAL A 24 25.99 3.31 26.63
C VAL A 24 24.46 3.22 26.57
N LEU A 25 23.77 3.68 27.61
CA LEU A 25 22.31 3.67 27.66
C LEU A 25 21.68 4.55 26.57
N ILE A 26 22.16 5.78 26.39
CA ILE A 26 21.65 6.68 25.35
C ILE A 26 21.85 6.06 23.96
N THR A 27 23.01 5.47 23.71
CA THR A 27 23.33 4.85 22.41
C THR A 27 22.39 3.66 22.14
N ALA A 28 22.20 2.78 23.12
CA ALA A 28 21.31 1.64 22.99
C ALA A 28 19.84 2.07 22.78
N PHE A 29 19.37 3.06 23.54
CA PHE A 29 18.00 3.55 23.45
C PHE A 29 17.73 4.26 22.11
N THR A 30 18.68 5.07 21.64
CA THR A 30 18.58 5.73 20.33
C THR A 30 18.49 4.73 19.19
N GLY A 31 19.29 3.66 19.24
CA GLY A 31 19.23 2.58 18.25
C GLY A 31 17.88 1.86 18.23
N ALA A 32 17.36 1.49 19.41
CA ALA A 32 16.06 0.84 19.54
C ALA A 32 14.91 1.75 19.08
N MET A 33 14.95 3.03 19.45
CA MET A 33 13.93 4.02 19.08
C MET A 33 13.92 4.26 17.56
N LEU A 34 15.10 4.36 16.93
CA LEU A 34 15.21 4.48 15.48
C LEU A 34 14.67 3.24 14.74
N ALA A 35 14.94 2.05 15.27
CA ALA A 35 14.37 0.81 14.73
C ALA A 35 12.85 0.76 14.90
N GLY A 36 12.34 1.22 16.05
CA GLY A 36 10.90 1.33 16.33
C GLY A 36 10.19 2.25 15.33
N PHE A 37 10.71 3.47 15.13
CA PHE A 37 10.13 4.40 14.15
C PHE A 37 10.16 3.85 12.72
N ARG A 38 11.26 3.19 12.32
CA ARG A 38 11.33 2.53 11.00
C ARG A 38 10.31 1.42 10.85
N SER A 39 10.09 0.63 11.89
CA SER A 39 9.10 -0.44 11.91
C SER A 39 7.68 0.11 11.80
N GLU A 40 7.34 1.15 12.54
CA GLU A 40 6.02 1.78 12.50
C GLU A 40 5.71 2.35 11.10
N THR A 41 6.67 3.07 10.51
CA THR A 41 6.51 3.58 9.14
C THR A 41 6.35 2.43 8.11
N SER A 42 7.12 1.35 8.26
CA SER A 42 7.03 0.21 7.35
C SER A 42 5.68 -0.51 7.45
N VAL A 43 5.14 -0.69 8.65
CA VAL A 43 3.83 -1.32 8.87
C VAL A 43 2.72 -0.44 8.32
N ASN A 44 2.73 0.86 8.65
CA ASN A 44 1.71 1.79 8.18
C ASN A 44 1.65 1.88 6.64
N ASN A 45 2.81 1.81 5.98
CA ASN A 45 2.88 1.82 4.52
C ASN A 45 2.41 0.50 3.89
N SER A 46 2.68 -0.63 4.55
CA SER A 46 2.13 -1.92 4.13
C SER A 46 0.61 -1.92 4.26
N ASP A 47 0.07 -1.42 5.37
CA ASP A 47 -1.37 -1.31 5.60
C ASP A 47 -2.03 -0.40 4.55
N CYS A 48 -1.37 0.70 4.16
CA CYS A 48 -1.84 1.56 3.07
C CYS A 48 -1.98 0.80 1.74
N ILE A 49 -0.98 0.01 1.33
CA ILE A 49 -1.04 -0.79 0.09
C ILE A 49 -2.10 -1.87 0.16
N VAL A 50 -2.20 -2.57 1.29
CA VAL A 50 -3.21 -3.61 1.49
C VAL A 50 -4.61 -3.01 1.39
N ASN A 51 -4.84 -1.87 2.04
CA ASN A 51 -6.14 -1.19 1.99
C ASN A 51 -6.44 -0.63 0.59
N PHE A 52 -5.45 -0.08 -0.11
CA PHE A 52 -5.62 0.43 -1.47
C PHE A 52 -5.94 -0.71 -2.46
N SER A 53 -5.19 -1.80 -2.41
CA SER A 53 -5.46 -2.99 -3.25
C SER A 53 -6.78 -3.66 -2.93
N ALA A 54 -7.17 -3.72 -1.65
CA ALA A 54 -8.51 -4.16 -1.25
C ALA A 54 -9.59 -3.25 -1.83
N SER A 55 -9.41 -1.93 -1.80
CA SER A 55 -10.38 -0.98 -2.39
C SER A 55 -10.54 -1.18 -3.90
N ILE A 56 -9.45 -1.46 -4.63
CA ILE A 56 -9.51 -1.82 -6.06
C ILE A 56 -10.29 -3.13 -6.25
N MET A 57 -10.02 -4.15 -5.42
CA MET A 57 -10.72 -5.44 -5.54
C MET A 57 -12.19 -5.35 -5.15
N ASP A 58 -12.54 -4.62 -4.10
CA ASP A 58 -13.92 -4.39 -3.70
C ASP A 58 -14.68 -3.68 -4.82
N TYR A 59 -14.06 -2.70 -5.46
CA TYR A 59 -14.61 -2.06 -6.65
C TYR A 59 -14.84 -3.05 -7.80
N LEU A 60 -13.84 -3.87 -8.12
CA LEU A 60 -13.96 -4.89 -9.18
C LEU A 60 -14.90 -6.04 -8.80
N SER A 61 -15.21 -6.22 -7.52
CA SER A 61 -16.10 -7.30 -7.06
C SER A 61 -17.56 -7.06 -7.43
N ASP A 62 -17.95 -5.81 -7.76
CA ASP A 62 -19.28 -5.52 -8.29
C ASP A 62 -19.43 -6.18 -9.68
N PRO A 63 -20.32 -7.17 -9.85
CA PRO A 63 -20.46 -7.90 -11.11
C PRO A 63 -20.89 -7.00 -12.27
N ALA A 64 -21.69 -5.95 -12.03
CA ALA A 64 -22.17 -5.06 -13.08
C ALA A 64 -21.00 -4.22 -13.63
N VAL A 65 -20.18 -3.69 -12.73
CA VAL A 65 -18.96 -2.95 -13.02
C VAL A 65 -17.96 -3.83 -13.76
N PHE A 66 -17.65 -5.00 -13.20
CA PHE A 66 -16.63 -5.88 -13.78
C PHE A 66 -17.05 -6.38 -15.16
N ARG A 67 -18.32 -6.72 -15.33
CA ARG A 67 -18.88 -7.09 -16.64
C ARG A 67 -18.79 -5.95 -17.64
N LEU A 68 -19.04 -4.70 -17.23
CA LEU A 68 -18.90 -3.51 -18.08
C LEU A 68 -17.44 -3.35 -18.52
N LEU A 69 -16.49 -3.39 -17.58
CA LEU A 69 -15.06 -3.32 -17.84
C LEU A 69 -14.62 -4.38 -18.85
N VAL A 70 -14.96 -5.64 -18.60
CA VAL A 70 -14.60 -6.78 -19.46
C VAL A 70 -15.21 -6.64 -20.85
N LYS A 71 -16.52 -6.37 -20.95
CA LYS A 71 -17.23 -6.38 -22.24
C LYS A 71 -16.97 -5.14 -23.10
N LYS A 72 -16.85 -3.95 -22.49
CA LYS A 72 -16.72 -2.68 -23.23
C LYS A 72 -15.27 -2.24 -23.43
N HIS A 73 -14.42 -2.38 -22.41
CA HIS A 73 -13.08 -1.78 -22.43
C HIS A 73 -11.98 -2.82 -22.65
N LEU A 74 -12.16 -4.03 -22.11
CA LEU A 74 -11.11 -5.06 -22.16
C LEU A 74 -11.36 -6.16 -23.20
N ALA A 75 -12.52 -6.23 -23.87
CA ALA A 75 -12.87 -7.33 -24.77
C ALA A 75 -11.81 -7.57 -25.87
N ASN A 76 -11.33 -6.50 -26.50
CA ASN A 76 -10.29 -6.59 -27.52
C ASN A 76 -8.91 -6.88 -26.93
N LYS A 77 -8.63 -6.41 -25.71
CA LYS A 77 -7.35 -6.60 -25.02
C LYS A 77 -7.22 -8.04 -24.44
N LEU A 78 -8.33 -8.62 -24.01
CA LEU A 78 -8.43 -9.99 -23.49
C LEU A 78 -8.49 -11.05 -24.59
N ALA A 79 -8.66 -10.67 -25.86
CA ALA A 79 -8.63 -11.60 -26.99
C ALA A 79 -7.29 -12.36 -27.10
N ALA A 80 -6.21 -11.81 -26.55
CA ALA A 80 -4.90 -12.47 -26.43
C ALA A 80 -4.77 -13.42 -25.23
N GLY A 81 -5.85 -13.63 -24.46
CA GLY A 81 -5.92 -14.51 -23.28
C GLY A 81 -5.65 -13.80 -21.94
N SER A 82 -4.95 -12.67 -21.95
CA SER A 82 -4.75 -11.85 -20.74
C SER A 82 -4.52 -10.38 -21.06
N TYR A 83 -5.04 -9.53 -20.18
CA TYR A 83 -4.80 -8.11 -20.12
C TYR A 83 -3.84 -7.80 -18.97
N GLN A 84 -2.92 -6.87 -19.18
CA GLN A 84 -2.01 -6.40 -18.14
C GLN A 84 -1.69 -4.93 -18.36
N GLN A 85 -1.76 -4.12 -17.30
CA GLN A 85 -1.47 -2.70 -17.36
C GLN A 85 -0.97 -2.18 -16.01
N ASN A 86 -0.25 -1.06 -16.02
CA ASN A 86 0.10 -0.35 -14.78
C ASN A 86 -1.17 0.15 -14.07
N ILE A 87 -1.14 0.22 -12.73
CA ILE A 87 -2.30 0.67 -11.92
C ILE A 87 -2.75 2.09 -12.26
N ALA A 88 -1.82 3.05 -12.39
CA ALA A 88 -2.15 4.43 -12.73
C ALA A 88 -2.80 4.51 -14.13
N GLU A 89 -2.22 3.83 -15.12
CA GLU A 89 -2.78 3.79 -16.47
C GLU A 89 -4.15 3.09 -16.51
N PHE A 90 -4.35 2.03 -15.73
CA PHE A 90 -5.64 1.35 -15.61
C PHE A 90 -6.72 2.29 -15.06
N ILE A 91 -6.41 3.02 -13.98
CA ILE A 91 -7.32 4.02 -13.40
C ILE A 91 -7.60 5.14 -14.41
N ASP A 92 -6.58 5.61 -15.13
CA ASP A 92 -6.73 6.75 -16.03
C ASP A 92 -7.40 6.46 -17.35
N ASN A 93 -7.16 5.28 -17.93
CA ASN A 93 -7.62 4.95 -19.28
C ASN A 93 -8.84 4.03 -19.27
N ASP A 94 -8.85 3.01 -18.41
CA ASP A 94 -9.88 1.96 -18.47
C ASP A 94 -11.04 2.23 -17.52
N LEU A 95 -10.82 2.93 -16.39
CA LEU A 95 -11.89 3.32 -15.46
C LEU A 95 -12.57 4.65 -15.83
N LYS A 96 -11.86 5.58 -16.49
CA LYS A 96 -12.35 6.93 -16.84
C LYS A 96 -13.59 6.94 -17.73
N GLU A 97 -13.74 5.93 -18.58
CA GLU A 97 -14.84 5.87 -19.54
C GLU A 97 -16.10 5.17 -18.99
N MET A 98 -16.05 4.65 -17.76
CA MET A 98 -17.21 4.03 -17.11
C MET A 98 -18.19 5.04 -16.51
N GLY A 99 -17.76 6.29 -16.29
CA GLY A 99 -18.53 7.36 -15.64
C GLY A 99 -19.55 8.08 -16.54
N SER A 100 -19.95 7.51 -17.67
CA SER A 100 -20.93 8.14 -18.58
C SER A 100 -21.89 7.09 -19.14
N SER A 101 -22.81 6.62 -18.31
CA SER A 101 -23.96 5.86 -18.79
C SER A 101 -25.23 6.60 -18.41
N ASP A 102 -26.02 7.00 -19.42
CA ASP A 102 -27.34 7.66 -19.40
C ASP A 102 -28.46 6.86 -18.68
N LEU A 103 -28.10 5.95 -17.78
CA LEU A 103 -29.02 5.07 -17.08
C LEU A 103 -28.89 5.34 -15.59
N VAL A 104 -29.82 6.15 -15.10
CA VAL A 104 -30.17 6.36 -13.68
C VAL A 104 -29.21 7.26 -12.91
N GLY A 105 -29.36 8.59 -13.07
CA GLY A 105 -29.38 9.62 -12.02
C GLY A 105 -28.25 9.77 -10.97
N GLU A 106 -27.38 8.80 -10.81
CA GLU A 106 -26.22 8.78 -9.92
C GLU A 106 -25.01 8.46 -10.79
N THR A 107 -24.27 9.49 -11.17
CA THR A 107 -22.91 9.31 -11.69
C THR A 107 -22.08 8.72 -10.55
N LEU A 108 -21.94 7.40 -10.51
CA LEU A 108 -20.88 6.74 -9.76
C LEU A 108 -19.58 7.18 -10.43
N ASP A 109 -18.99 8.28 -9.96
CA ASP A 109 -17.67 8.75 -10.39
C ASP A 109 -16.60 7.92 -9.69
N ILE A 110 -16.63 6.63 -10.02
CA ILE A 110 -15.69 5.60 -9.61
C ILE A 110 -14.24 6.05 -9.81
N LYS A 111 -14.00 6.78 -10.91
CA LYS A 111 -12.69 7.30 -11.20
C LYS A 111 -12.31 8.33 -10.13
N SER A 112 -13.18 9.28 -9.83
CA SER A 112 -12.92 10.27 -8.77
C SER A 112 -12.57 9.59 -7.46
N ASP A 113 -13.31 8.57 -7.04
CA ASP A 113 -13.05 7.88 -5.77
C ASP A 113 -11.69 7.16 -5.75
N LEU A 114 -11.37 6.41 -6.81
CA LEU A 114 -10.08 5.71 -6.91
C LEU A 114 -8.89 6.66 -7.17
N THR A 115 -9.11 7.77 -7.88
CA THR A 115 -8.10 8.81 -8.10
C THR A 115 -7.84 9.60 -6.82
N GLU A 116 -8.88 9.92 -6.05
CA GLU A 116 -8.76 10.55 -4.74
C GLU A 116 -8.00 9.62 -3.79
N LEU A 117 -8.37 8.33 -3.72
CA LEU A 117 -7.63 7.33 -2.96
C LEU A 117 -6.17 7.25 -3.39
N TYR A 118 -5.91 7.12 -4.70
CA TYR A 118 -4.56 7.08 -5.26
C TYR A 118 -3.74 8.31 -4.85
N SER A 119 -4.30 9.51 -5.02
CA SER A 119 -3.64 10.77 -4.66
C SER A 119 -3.39 10.91 -3.15
N LYS A 120 -4.34 10.45 -2.31
CA LYS A 120 -4.20 10.45 -0.85
C LYS A 120 -3.05 9.56 -0.40
N TYR A 121 -2.84 8.43 -1.07
CA TYR A 121 -1.73 7.52 -0.77
C TYR A 121 -0.38 8.05 -1.31
N GLU A 122 -0.35 8.72 -2.46
CA GLU A 122 0.87 9.37 -2.98
C GLU A 122 1.35 10.57 -2.13
N LEU A 123 0.44 11.24 -1.40
CA LEU A 123 0.76 12.39 -0.55
C LEU A 123 1.38 12.02 0.81
N ILE A 124 1.53 10.73 1.11
CA ILE A 124 2.26 10.30 2.30
C ILE A 124 3.75 10.51 2.00
N ASP A 125 4.36 11.53 2.64
CA ASP A 125 5.69 12.15 2.38
C ASP A 125 6.89 11.21 2.09
N ASP A 126 6.73 9.91 2.29
CA ASP A 126 7.79 8.91 2.14
C ASP A 126 7.37 7.68 1.31
N PHE A 127 6.14 7.63 0.79
CA PHE A 127 5.57 6.48 0.09
C PHE A 127 5.33 6.80 -1.38
N GLN A 128 5.85 5.94 -2.26
CA GLN A 128 5.65 6.10 -3.70
C GLN A 128 5.25 4.76 -4.31
N LEU A 129 4.06 4.70 -4.92
CA LEU A 129 3.70 3.57 -5.76
C LEU A 129 4.56 3.61 -7.03
N THR A 130 5.19 2.49 -7.37
CA THR A 130 6.10 2.43 -8.52
C THR A 130 5.36 2.04 -9.80
N GLU A 131 5.95 2.38 -10.94
CA GLU A 131 5.49 1.95 -12.27
C GLU A 131 5.46 0.41 -12.45
N GLN A 132 6.13 -0.32 -11.55
CA GLN A 132 6.10 -1.78 -11.53
C GLN A 132 4.79 -2.34 -10.98
N SER A 133 3.96 -1.50 -10.36
CA SER A 133 2.64 -1.90 -9.87
C SER A 133 1.67 -2.13 -11.03
N LYS A 134 1.06 -3.30 -11.10
CA LYS A 134 0.30 -3.76 -12.25
C LYS A 134 -0.98 -4.46 -11.84
N ILE A 135 -2.00 -4.30 -12.66
CA ILE A 135 -3.17 -5.17 -12.68
C ILE A 135 -3.03 -6.13 -13.86
N LYS A 136 -3.37 -7.39 -13.64
CA LYS A 136 -3.47 -8.41 -14.67
C LYS A 136 -4.83 -9.09 -14.57
N ILE A 137 -5.51 -9.19 -15.70
CA ILE A 137 -6.81 -9.89 -15.82
C ILE A 137 -6.64 -10.98 -16.86
N SER A 138 -6.85 -12.23 -16.47
CA SER A 138 -6.71 -13.39 -17.36
C SER A 138 -8.05 -14.06 -17.56
N ASP A 139 -8.41 -14.38 -18.79
CA ASP A 139 -9.64 -15.10 -19.11
C ASP A 139 -9.49 -16.57 -18.69
N GLN A 140 -10.42 -17.07 -17.88
CA GLN A 140 -10.49 -18.45 -17.42
C GLN A 140 -11.79 -19.13 -17.90
N SER A 141 -12.43 -18.58 -18.93
CA SER A 141 -13.68 -19.08 -19.52
C SER A 141 -13.59 -20.51 -20.06
N ALA A 142 -12.38 -21.04 -20.26
CA ALA A 142 -12.16 -22.45 -20.56
C ALA A 142 -12.53 -23.39 -19.40
N ILE A 143 -12.55 -22.89 -18.16
CA ILE A 143 -12.90 -23.65 -16.95
C ILE A 143 -14.37 -23.41 -16.59
N ILE A 144 -14.76 -22.14 -16.43
CA ILE A 144 -16.13 -21.71 -16.13
C ILE A 144 -16.40 -20.49 -16.99
N ALA A 145 -17.48 -20.51 -17.78
CA ALA A 145 -17.84 -19.40 -18.64
C ALA A 145 -17.91 -18.08 -17.84
N GLY A 146 -17.30 -17.02 -18.36
CA GLY A 146 -17.33 -15.71 -17.69
C GLY A 146 -16.48 -15.60 -16.42
N LEU A 147 -15.61 -16.58 -16.14
CA LEU A 147 -14.66 -16.50 -15.04
C LEU A 147 -13.36 -15.83 -15.47
N TYR A 148 -12.89 -14.88 -14.66
CA TYR A 148 -11.63 -14.17 -14.86
C TYR A 148 -10.78 -14.24 -13.61
N LYS A 149 -9.46 -14.42 -13.79
CA LYS A 149 -8.48 -14.26 -12.72
C LYS A 149 -7.99 -12.81 -12.71
N VAL A 150 -8.14 -12.12 -11.60
CA VAL A 150 -7.62 -10.77 -11.40
C VAL A 150 -6.46 -10.83 -10.41
N GLU A 151 -5.31 -10.27 -10.81
CA GLU A 151 -4.09 -10.22 -10.03
C GLU A 151 -3.63 -8.76 -9.92
N LEU A 152 -3.36 -8.29 -8.71
CA LEU A 152 -2.76 -7.00 -8.41
C LEU A 152 -1.37 -7.24 -7.86
N ASP A 153 -0.35 -6.78 -8.58
CA ASP A 153 1.02 -6.68 -8.13
C ASP A 153 1.28 -5.23 -7.69
N MET A 154 1.47 -5.00 -6.41
CA MET A 154 1.67 -3.67 -5.84
C MET A 154 3.13 -3.54 -5.39
N ASN A 155 3.86 -2.61 -5.99
CA ASN A 155 5.26 -2.35 -5.70
C ASN A 155 5.43 -0.89 -5.28
N TRP A 156 6.02 -0.65 -4.12
CA TRP A 156 6.22 0.71 -3.60
C TRP A 156 7.65 0.92 -3.11
N LEU A 157 8.03 2.19 -3.00
CA LEU A 157 9.25 2.63 -2.35
C LEU A 157 8.90 3.40 -1.09
N ASN A 158 9.60 3.07 0.00
CA ASN A 158 9.58 3.82 1.25
C ASN A 158 11.01 4.22 1.62
N LYS A 159 11.38 5.50 1.49
CA LYS A 159 12.77 5.97 1.73
C LYS A 159 13.82 5.08 1.05
N ASN A 160 13.57 4.70 -0.20
CA ASN A 160 14.38 3.77 -1.02
C ASN A 160 14.40 2.30 -0.56
N GLN A 161 13.54 1.92 0.38
CA GLN A 161 13.29 0.50 0.70
C GLN A 161 12.14 0.00 -0.19
N PRO A 162 12.39 -1.01 -1.03
CA PRO A 162 11.33 -1.60 -1.85
C PRO A 162 10.39 -2.45 -0.99
N GLY A 163 9.10 -2.30 -1.25
CA GLY A 163 8.05 -3.19 -0.75
C GLY A 163 7.27 -3.79 -1.91
N GLN A 164 6.78 -5.00 -1.71
CA GLN A 164 5.97 -5.73 -2.67
C GLN A 164 4.81 -6.43 -1.97
N TYR A 165 3.64 -6.40 -2.61
CA TYR A 165 2.43 -7.08 -2.19
C TYR A 165 1.71 -7.62 -3.42
N ASN A 166 1.18 -8.84 -3.33
CA ASN A 166 0.38 -9.44 -4.39
C ASN A 166 -0.97 -9.87 -3.83
N LEU A 167 -2.03 -9.53 -4.57
CA LEU A 167 -3.39 -9.97 -4.29
C LEU A 167 -3.99 -10.57 -5.55
N ALA A 168 -4.50 -11.81 -5.47
CA ALA A 168 -5.11 -12.49 -6.59
C ALA A 168 -6.48 -13.06 -6.19
N THR A 169 -7.46 -12.92 -7.07
CA THR A 169 -8.81 -13.46 -6.88
C THR A 169 -9.43 -13.89 -8.21
N PHE A 170 -10.54 -14.61 -8.14
CA PHE A 170 -11.36 -14.97 -9.29
C PHE A 170 -12.68 -14.23 -9.23
N LEU A 171 -13.08 -13.61 -10.35
CA LEU A 171 -14.31 -12.85 -10.49
C LEU A 171 -15.13 -13.41 -11.65
N GLY A 172 -16.44 -13.58 -11.42
CA GLY A 172 -17.41 -13.95 -12.45
C GLY A 172 -18.10 -12.72 -13.03
N VAL A 173 -18.51 -12.78 -14.30
CA VAL A 173 -19.30 -11.71 -14.96
C VAL A 173 -20.75 -12.12 -15.27
N ASP A 174 -21.18 -13.27 -14.75
CA ASP A 174 -22.51 -13.86 -14.96
C ASP A 174 -23.59 -13.29 -14.03
#